data_AF-A0AAU7YVY3-F1
#
_entry.id   AF-A0AAU7YVY3-F1
#
_cell.length_a   1.000
_cell.length_b   1.000
_cell.length_c   1.000
_cell.angle_alpha   90.00
_cell.angle_beta   90.00
_cell.angle_gamma   90.00
#
_symmetry.space_group_name_H-M   'P 1'
#
loop_
_entity.id
_entity.type
_entity.pdbx_description
1 polymer ?
#
loop_
_entity_poly.entity_id
_entity_poly.type
_entity_poly.pdbx_seq_one_letter_code
_entity_poly.pdbx_strand_id
1 'polypeptide(L)'
;MRFHPEHYSYSCLAPYQTAYAEATTRTVNGQQCRTAYPNNIITSPLSPVATAISAYIPQASNAFTNNFVFAGTYPIISTAESIRIDQAFGQNNKVFVSYNVRDNVRNNNNLPQFQLPVTSFLTSQDLPTHLVRVGYDHIFSPTLLNHALIAFTRVLNKEGFITPSQGKDYSQLVGLPGGTGNYFPGIILNSVTGNESSRVNLGDYVDPNNNGFNSKISDNSYYVSDASR
;
A
#
# COMPACT_ATOMS: atom_id res chain seq x y z
N MET A 1 54.86 1.07 36.11
CA MET A 1 53.92 1.13 34.98
C MET A 1 52.51 1.14 35.52
N ARG A 2 51.81 2.28 35.45
CA ARG A 2 50.39 2.42 35.82
C ARG A 2 49.55 2.00 34.63
N PHE A 3 48.75 0.94 34.78
CA PHE A 3 47.66 0.64 33.87
C PHE A 3 46.61 1.76 33.97
N HIS A 4 46.35 2.44 32.86
CA HIS A 4 45.20 3.33 32.73
C HIS A 4 43.95 2.47 32.45
N PRO A 5 42.81 2.73 33.12
CA PRO A 5 41.58 1.99 32.88
C PRO A 5 40.92 2.44 31.58
N GLU A 6 40.21 1.49 30.99
CA GLU A 6 39.49 1.55 29.72
C GLU A 6 38.55 2.75 29.62
N HIS A 7 38.74 3.56 28.57
CA HIS A 7 37.78 4.58 28.17
C HIS A 7 36.54 3.90 27.58
N TYR A 8 35.51 3.70 28.40
CA TYR A 8 34.15 3.52 27.89
C TYR A 8 33.73 4.84 27.25
N SER A 9 33.84 4.93 25.93
CA SER A 9 33.40 6.08 25.15
C SER A 9 31.89 6.19 25.22
N TYR A 10 31.38 7.06 26.09
CA TYR A 10 29.98 7.49 26.07
C TYR A 10 29.80 8.40 24.85
N SER A 11 29.11 7.93 23.82
CA SER A 11 28.73 8.82 22.72
C SER A 11 27.27 9.26 22.93
N CYS A 12 27.07 10.57 23.02
CA CYS A 12 25.75 11.20 23.03
C CYS A 12 25.25 11.47 21.59
N LEU A 13 26.12 11.28 20.60
CA LEU A 13 25.81 11.21 19.18
C LEU A 13 26.07 9.77 18.75
N ALA A 14 25.08 9.08 18.20
CA ALA A 14 25.23 7.71 17.73
C ALA A 14 26.04 7.71 16.41
N PRO A 15 27.31 7.27 16.40
CA PRO A 15 27.93 6.81 15.16
C PRO A 15 27.03 5.75 14.53
N TYR A 16 26.87 5.86 13.22
CA TYR A 16 26.20 4.86 12.41
C TYR A 16 26.84 3.49 12.68
N GLN A 17 26.05 2.45 12.97
CA GLN A 17 26.44 1.04 13.18
C GLN A 17 26.89 0.58 14.58
N THR A 18 26.80 1.41 15.63
CA THR A 18 27.06 0.93 17.02
C THR A 18 25.77 0.60 17.75
N ALA A 19 25.69 -0.58 18.36
CA ALA A 19 24.59 -1.03 19.20
C ALA A 19 24.80 -0.53 20.63
N TYR A 20 23.74 -0.03 21.26
CA TYR A 20 23.78 0.58 22.60
C TYR A 20 22.83 -0.13 23.56
N ALA A 21 23.26 -0.30 24.81
CA ALA A 21 22.47 -0.93 25.85
C ALA A 21 21.41 0.03 26.38
N GLU A 22 20.12 -0.31 26.24
CA GLU A 22 19.00 0.53 26.68
C GLU A 22 19.03 0.79 28.19
N ALA A 23 19.43 -0.20 29.00
CA ALA A 23 19.54 -0.11 30.45
C ALA A 23 20.53 0.95 30.95
N THR A 24 21.40 1.45 30.06
CA THR A 24 22.41 2.47 30.40
C THR A 24 21.99 3.88 29.99
N THR A 25 20.75 4.05 29.55
CA THR A 25 20.21 5.36 29.14
C THR A 25 20.29 6.35 30.31
N ARG A 26 20.94 7.49 30.06
CA ARG A 26 21.03 8.59 31.02
C ARG A 26 21.03 9.92 30.29
N THR A 27 20.52 10.96 30.94
CA THR A 27 20.55 12.31 30.41
C THR A 27 21.83 13.02 30.88
N VAL A 28 22.67 13.46 29.94
CA VAL A 28 23.87 14.26 30.20
C VAL A 28 23.71 15.58 29.45
N ASN A 29 23.71 16.71 30.16
CA ASN A 29 23.56 18.05 29.56
C ASN A 29 22.32 18.17 28.63
N GLY A 30 21.21 17.53 28.99
CA GLY A 30 19.96 17.54 28.21
C GLY A 30 19.93 16.57 27.03
N GLN A 31 21.01 15.82 26.76
CA GLN A 31 21.05 14.78 25.72
C GLN A 31 20.90 13.39 26.33
N GLN A 32 20.11 12.51 25.72
CA GLN A 32 20.13 11.09 26.08
C GLN A 32 21.40 10.43 25.56
N CYS A 33 22.17 9.82 26.46
CA CYS A 33 23.37 9.06 26.14
C CYS A 33 23.20 7.61 26.60
N ARG A 34 23.81 6.68 25.87
CA ARG A 34 23.82 5.24 26.18
C ARG A 34 25.24 4.70 26.07
N THR A 35 25.52 3.59 26.74
CA THR A 35 26.78 2.86 26.64
C THR A 35 26.71 1.88 25.48
N ALA A 36 27.73 1.90 24.61
CA ALA A 36 27.85 0.95 23.51
C ALA A 36 28.07 -0.47 24.04
N TYR A 37 27.54 -1.47 23.34
CA TYR A 37 27.87 -2.86 23.62
C TYR A 37 29.33 -3.16 23.26
N PRO A 38 30.08 -3.87 24.11
CA PRO A 38 31.40 -4.37 23.77
C PRO A 38 31.35 -5.18 22.47
N ASN A 39 32.29 -4.92 21.55
CA ASN A 39 32.38 -5.58 20.24
C ASN A 39 31.11 -5.49 19.37
N ASN A 40 30.21 -4.54 19.66
CA ASN A 40 28.93 -4.42 18.97
C ASN A 40 28.00 -5.64 19.14
N ILE A 41 28.16 -6.41 20.22
CA ILE A 41 27.37 -7.62 20.49
C ILE A 41 26.34 -7.34 21.59
N ILE A 42 25.05 -7.50 21.27
CA ILE A 42 23.97 -7.38 22.24
C ILE A 42 24.04 -8.58 23.21
N THR A 43 24.43 -8.32 24.46
CA THR A 43 24.54 -9.34 25.52
C THR A 43 23.48 -9.21 26.61
N SER A 44 22.72 -8.11 26.61
CA SER A 44 21.63 -7.89 27.56
C SER A 44 20.28 -8.14 26.88
N PRO A 45 19.25 -8.57 27.64
CA PRO A 45 17.93 -8.83 27.08
C PRO A 45 17.33 -7.57 26.46
N LEU A 46 16.59 -7.74 25.37
CA LEU A 46 15.82 -6.66 24.75
C LEU A 46 14.75 -6.15 25.73
N SER A 47 14.38 -4.87 25.63
CA SER A 47 13.27 -4.34 26.44
C SER A 47 11.96 -5.07 26.15
N PRO A 48 11.02 -5.09 27.10
CA PRO A 48 9.71 -5.72 26.89
C PRO A 48 8.99 -5.19 25.64
N VAL A 49 9.11 -3.90 25.34
CA VAL A 49 8.54 -3.26 24.15
C VAL A 49 9.19 -3.80 22.87
N ALA A 50 10.53 -3.87 22.82
CA ALA A 50 11.25 -4.41 21.67
C ALA A 50 10.94 -5.90 21.44
N THR A 51 10.80 -6.67 22.51
CA THR A 51 10.35 -8.07 22.45
C THR A 51 8.92 -8.18 21.94
N ALA A 52 7.99 -7.34 22.42
CA ALA A 52 6.60 -7.35 21.98
C ALA A 52 6.46 -6.96 20.50
N ILE A 53 7.19 -5.95 20.04
CA ILE A 53 7.20 -5.52 18.64
C ILE A 53 7.80 -6.59 17.73
N SER A 54 8.92 -7.22 18.13
CA SER A 54 9.60 -8.22 17.29
C SER A 54 8.75 -9.49 17.09
N ALA A 55 7.79 -9.78 17.98
CA ALA A 55 6.83 -10.86 17.80
C ALA A 55 5.91 -10.68 16.58
N TYR A 56 5.75 -9.45 16.08
CA TYR A 56 4.99 -9.16 14.86
C TYR A 56 5.86 -9.22 13.59
N ILE A 57 7.18 -9.24 13.74
CA ILE A 57 8.12 -9.38 12.62
C ILE A 57 8.34 -10.88 12.41
N PRO A 58 8.00 -11.40 11.23
CA PRO A 58 8.17 -12.82 10.95
C PRO A 58 9.66 -13.19 10.91
N GLN A 59 9.95 -14.44 11.32
CA GLN A 59 11.30 -14.97 11.32
C GLN A 59 11.86 -15.07 9.90
N ALA A 60 13.18 -14.96 9.78
CA ALA A 60 13.88 -15.15 8.51
C ALA A 60 13.52 -16.51 7.88
N SER A 61 13.23 -16.51 6.59
CA SER A 61 12.94 -17.72 5.81
C SER A 61 14.20 -18.51 5.44
N ASN A 62 15.39 -17.89 5.51
CA ASN A 62 16.68 -18.53 5.28
C ASN A 62 17.84 -17.80 5.98
N ALA A 63 19.08 -18.29 5.83
CA ALA A 63 20.27 -17.75 6.49
C ALA A 63 21.05 -16.70 5.66
N PHE A 64 20.56 -16.30 4.49
CA PHE A 64 21.25 -15.37 3.59
C PHE A 64 20.84 -13.91 3.83
N THR A 65 21.44 -12.98 3.10
CA THR A 65 20.95 -11.61 3.02
C THR A 65 19.64 -11.56 2.23
N ASN A 66 18.72 -10.64 2.56
CA ASN A 66 17.34 -10.64 2.03
C ASN A 66 16.62 -11.98 2.26
N ASN A 67 16.77 -12.51 3.48
CA ASN A 67 16.27 -13.82 3.89
C ASN A 67 14.76 -13.91 4.12
N PHE A 68 13.99 -12.89 3.79
CA PHE A 68 12.55 -12.93 3.96
C PHE A 68 11.86 -13.16 2.61
N VAL A 69 11.09 -14.24 2.52
CA VAL A 69 10.26 -14.53 1.35
C VAL A 69 8.84 -14.09 1.62
N PHE A 70 8.34 -13.16 0.82
CA PHE A 70 6.95 -12.75 0.86
C PHE A 70 6.13 -13.60 -0.11
N ALA A 71 5.33 -14.51 0.44
CA ALA A 71 4.33 -15.26 -0.33
C ALA A 71 3.00 -14.50 -0.33
N GLY A 72 2.91 -13.44 -1.15
CA GLY A 72 1.66 -12.71 -1.38
C GLY A 72 1.06 -13.08 -2.73
N THR A 73 -0.23 -13.39 -2.77
CA THR A 73 -1.01 -13.37 -4.02
C THR A 73 -1.89 -12.14 -4.02
N TYR A 74 -1.82 -11.37 -5.12
CA TYR A 74 -2.66 -10.19 -5.34
C TYR A 74 -3.64 -10.50 -6.48
N PRO A 75 -4.65 -11.36 -6.23
CA PRO A 75 -5.59 -11.72 -7.28
C PRO A 75 -6.33 -10.48 -7.75
N ILE A 76 -6.46 -10.35 -9.06
CA ILE A 76 -7.39 -9.41 -9.68
C ILE A 76 -8.60 -10.25 -10.07
N ILE A 77 -9.72 -10.03 -9.38
CA ILE A 77 -11.00 -10.62 -9.74
C ILE A 77 -11.66 -9.67 -10.73
N SER A 78 -11.89 -10.13 -11.95
CA SER A 78 -12.52 -9.36 -13.00
C SER A 78 -13.86 -9.99 -13.36
N THR A 79 -14.93 -9.23 -13.22
CA THR A 79 -16.28 -9.63 -13.65
C THR A 79 -16.67 -8.73 -14.81
N ALA A 80 -17.18 -9.31 -15.89
CA ALA A 80 -17.64 -8.56 -17.05
C ALA A 80 -18.99 -9.08 -17.52
N GLU A 81 -19.87 -8.14 -17.84
CA GLU A 81 -21.20 -8.42 -18.37
C GLU A 81 -21.47 -7.49 -19.55
N SER A 82 -22.07 -8.04 -20.59
CA SER A 82 -22.36 -7.31 -21.81
C SER A 82 -23.76 -7.67 -22.28
N ILE A 83 -24.56 -6.64 -22.55
CA ILE A 83 -25.82 -6.77 -23.27
C ILE A 83 -25.79 -5.90 -24.51
N ARG A 84 -26.42 -6.39 -25.57
CA ARG A 84 -26.62 -5.66 -26.81
C ARG A 84 -28.00 -5.96 -27.37
N ILE A 85 -28.67 -4.92 -27.83
CA ILE A 85 -29.95 -4.98 -28.51
C ILE A 85 -29.77 -4.32 -29.86
N ASP A 86 -30.16 -5.01 -30.92
CA ASP A 86 -30.15 -4.54 -32.29
C ASP A 86 -31.58 -4.50 -32.82
N GLN A 87 -31.96 -3.42 -33.50
CA GLN A 87 -33.27 -3.26 -34.13
C GLN A 87 -33.11 -2.69 -35.54
N ALA A 88 -33.77 -3.32 -36.50
CA ALA A 88 -33.93 -2.78 -37.85
C ALA A 88 -35.27 -2.05 -37.97
N PHE A 89 -35.25 -0.83 -38.51
CA PHE A 89 -36.44 -0.04 -38.83
C PHE A 89 -36.58 0.06 -40.35
N GLY A 90 -37.22 -0.97 -40.93
CA GLY A 90 -37.27 -1.16 -42.37
C GLY A 90 -35.95 -1.72 -42.93
N GLN A 91 -35.71 -1.49 -44.23
CA GLN A 91 -34.53 -2.03 -44.92
C GLN A 91 -33.28 -1.16 -44.78
N ASN A 92 -33.44 0.12 -44.47
CA ASN A 92 -32.37 1.10 -44.59
C ASN A 92 -31.83 1.59 -43.23
N ASN A 93 -32.51 1.31 -42.13
CA ASN A 93 -32.14 1.84 -40.82
C ASN A 93 -31.86 0.71 -39.84
N LYS A 94 -30.73 0.77 -39.17
CA LYS A 94 -30.40 -0.13 -38.07
C LYS A 94 -29.94 0.70 -36.88
N VAL A 95 -30.48 0.39 -35.70
CA VAL A 95 -30.02 0.95 -34.43
C VAL A 95 -29.49 -0.18 -33.59
N PHE A 96 -28.42 0.07 -32.85
CA PHE A 96 -28.05 -0.78 -31.74
C PHE A 96 -27.79 0.03 -30.48
N VAL A 97 -28.05 -0.60 -29.34
CA VAL A 97 -27.63 -0.12 -28.04
C VAL A 97 -26.87 -1.24 -27.35
N SER A 98 -25.70 -0.93 -26.78
CA SER A 98 -24.99 -1.87 -25.92
C SER A 98 -24.64 -1.24 -24.58
N TYR A 99 -24.65 -2.09 -23.57
CA TYR A 99 -24.22 -1.76 -22.23
C TYR A 99 -23.24 -2.83 -21.76
N ASN A 100 -22.06 -2.38 -21.36
CA ASN A 100 -20.99 -3.24 -20.89
C ASN A 100 -20.60 -2.77 -19.49
N VAL A 101 -20.51 -3.72 -18.57
CA VAL A 101 -19.98 -3.51 -17.24
C VAL A 101 -18.72 -4.33 -17.12
N ARG A 102 -17.70 -3.72 -16.51
CA ARG A 102 -16.53 -4.43 -16.04
C ARG A 102 -16.21 -3.98 -14.64
N ASP A 103 -16.08 -4.91 -13.73
CA ASP A 103 -15.62 -4.68 -12.38
C ASP A 103 -14.26 -5.35 -12.20
N ASN A 104 -13.31 -4.64 -11.58
CA ASN A 104 -12.05 -5.22 -11.15
C ASN A 104 -11.85 -4.93 -9.68
N VAL A 105 -11.88 -5.98 -8.89
CA VAL A 105 -11.52 -5.94 -7.49
C VAL A 105 -10.10 -6.46 -7.35
N ARG A 106 -9.22 -5.65 -6.77
CA ARG A 106 -7.82 -6.00 -6.52
C ARG A 106 -7.35 -5.49 -5.17
N ASN A 107 -6.30 -6.11 -4.65
CA ASN A 107 -5.48 -5.51 -3.59
C ASN A 107 -4.37 -4.69 -4.26
N ASN A 108 -4.33 -3.38 -4.05
CA ASN A 108 -3.43 -2.45 -4.71
C ASN A 108 -2.09 -2.32 -3.95
N ASN A 109 -1.47 -3.46 -3.65
CA ASN A 109 -0.15 -3.51 -3.00
C ASN A 109 0.90 -3.83 -4.07
N ASN A 110 1.71 -2.84 -4.42
CA ASN A 110 2.70 -2.99 -5.49
C ASN A 110 4.02 -3.59 -5.00
N LEU A 111 4.15 -3.89 -3.70
CA LEU A 111 5.38 -4.39 -3.10
C LEU A 111 5.08 -5.50 -2.09
N PRO A 112 6.06 -6.38 -1.83
CA PRO A 112 6.01 -7.28 -0.70
C PRO A 112 5.92 -6.51 0.62
N GLN A 113 4.93 -6.82 1.46
CA GLN A 113 4.65 -6.11 2.70
C GLN A 113 4.39 -7.10 3.84
N PHE A 114 4.77 -6.75 5.08
CA PHE A 114 4.40 -7.54 6.24
C PHE A 114 2.89 -7.49 6.47
N GLN A 115 2.34 -8.51 7.12
CA GLN A 115 0.92 -8.53 7.43
C GLN A 115 0.54 -7.40 8.40
N LEU A 116 -0.75 -7.06 8.43
CA LEU A 116 -1.29 -6.21 9.48
C LEU A 116 -0.93 -6.78 10.86
N PRO A 117 -0.60 -5.94 11.84
CA PRO A 117 -0.66 -4.47 11.80
C PRO A 117 0.66 -3.79 11.38
N VAL A 118 1.70 -4.57 11.04
CA VAL A 118 3.07 -4.09 10.81
C VAL A 118 3.17 -3.23 9.56
N THR A 119 2.34 -3.48 8.55
CA THR A 119 2.15 -2.54 7.43
C THR A 119 0.68 -2.22 7.25
N SER A 120 0.38 -0.97 6.92
CA SER A 120 -0.97 -0.40 6.81
C SER A 120 -1.40 -0.09 5.38
N PHE A 121 -0.58 -0.43 4.38
CA PHE A 121 -0.82 -0.06 2.99
C PHE A 121 -1.73 -1.03 2.23
N LEU A 122 -2.32 -2.02 2.91
CA LEU A 122 -3.28 -2.91 2.28
C LEU A 122 -4.50 -2.09 1.83
N THR A 123 -4.52 -1.73 0.55
CA THR A 123 -5.65 -1.03 -0.06
C THR A 123 -6.43 -2.01 -0.92
N SER A 124 -7.72 -2.15 -0.64
CA SER A 124 -8.63 -2.80 -1.57
C SER A 124 -9.09 -1.76 -2.57
N GLN A 125 -9.04 -2.11 -3.84
CA GLN A 125 -9.47 -1.24 -4.91
C GLN A 125 -10.53 -1.96 -5.74
N ASP A 126 -11.67 -1.30 -5.91
CA ASP A 126 -12.80 -1.69 -6.74
C ASP A 126 -12.94 -0.67 -7.88
N LEU A 127 -12.90 -1.14 -9.13
CA LEU A 127 -12.89 -0.33 -10.36
C LEU A 127 -14.12 -0.63 -11.24
N PRO A 128 -15.34 -0.32 -10.80
CA PRO A 128 -16.51 -0.58 -11.61
C PRO A 128 -16.54 0.42 -12.77
N THR A 129 -16.61 -0.13 -13.96
CA THR A 129 -16.59 0.55 -15.25
C THR A 129 -17.89 0.28 -15.98
N HIS A 130 -18.56 1.34 -16.40
CA HIS A 130 -19.78 1.27 -17.20
C HIS A 130 -19.53 1.91 -18.56
N LEU A 131 -19.88 1.20 -19.62
CA LEU A 131 -19.77 1.64 -20.99
C LEU A 131 -21.10 1.47 -21.71
N VAL A 132 -21.68 2.59 -22.14
CA VAL A 132 -22.89 2.62 -22.96
C VAL A 132 -22.49 3.01 -24.38
N ARG A 133 -23.01 2.32 -25.40
CA ARG A 133 -22.85 2.70 -26.81
C ARG A 133 -24.20 2.68 -27.50
N VAL A 134 -24.45 3.70 -28.32
CA VAL A 134 -25.58 3.78 -29.23
C VAL A 134 -25.03 3.99 -30.63
N GLY A 135 -25.37 3.09 -31.55
CA GLY A 135 -25.00 3.22 -32.94
C GLY A 135 -26.20 3.21 -33.86
N TYR A 136 -26.07 3.92 -34.98
CA TYR A 136 -27.08 4.06 -36.00
C TYR A 136 -26.45 3.92 -37.38
N ASP A 137 -27.00 3.02 -38.18
CA ASP A 137 -26.65 2.85 -39.59
C ASP A 137 -27.82 3.31 -40.45
N HIS A 138 -27.53 4.11 -41.49
CA HIS A 138 -28.47 4.47 -42.53
C HIS A 138 -27.91 4.13 -43.92
N ILE A 139 -28.67 3.34 -44.69
CA ILE A 139 -28.37 3.00 -46.08
C ILE A 139 -29.13 3.96 -46.98
N PHE A 140 -28.40 4.88 -47.64
CA PHE A 140 -28.99 5.78 -48.63
C PHE A 140 -29.17 5.10 -50.00
N SER A 141 -28.23 4.22 -50.36
CA SER A 141 -28.26 3.40 -51.58
C SER A 141 -27.42 2.14 -51.38
N PRO A 142 -27.44 1.16 -52.30
CA PRO A 142 -26.59 -0.03 -52.21
C PRO A 142 -25.08 0.24 -52.11
N THR A 143 -24.65 1.47 -52.40
CA THR A 143 -23.24 1.89 -52.39
C THR A 143 -22.96 3.05 -51.44
N LEU A 144 -23.94 3.54 -50.67
CA LEU A 144 -23.78 4.68 -49.77
C LEU A 144 -24.41 4.39 -48.41
N LEU A 145 -23.58 4.35 -47.37
CA LEU A 145 -23.98 4.13 -45.99
C LEU A 145 -23.41 5.21 -45.07
N ASN A 146 -24.20 5.65 -44.10
CA ASN A 146 -23.76 6.45 -42.97
C ASN A 146 -23.80 5.61 -41.68
N HIS A 147 -22.74 5.71 -40.89
CA HIS A 147 -22.63 5.12 -39.56
C HIS A 147 -22.34 6.19 -38.53
N ALA A 148 -23.24 6.36 -37.56
CA ALA A 148 -23.05 7.22 -36.42
C ALA A 148 -22.91 6.40 -35.14
N LEU A 149 -21.97 6.77 -34.27
CA LEU A 149 -21.77 6.15 -32.96
C LEU A 149 -21.61 7.22 -31.88
N ILE A 150 -22.33 7.04 -30.78
CA ILE A 150 -22.12 7.78 -29.53
C ILE A 150 -21.80 6.76 -28.44
N ALA A 151 -20.73 7.01 -27.68
CA ALA A 151 -20.38 6.20 -26.53
C ALA A 151 -20.10 7.05 -25.29
N PHE A 152 -20.46 6.50 -24.13
CA PHE A 152 -20.17 7.06 -22.82
C PHE A 152 -19.49 6.00 -21.96
N THR A 153 -18.35 6.36 -21.38
CA THR A 153 -17.65 5.52 -20.39
C THR A 153 -17.58 6.26 -19.06
N ARG A 154 -17.86 5.54 -17.97
CA ARG A 154 -17.64 5.99 -16.60
C ARG A 154 -16.84 4.96 -15.84
N VAL A 155 -15.74 5.40 -15.26
CA VAL A 155 -14.94 4.60 -14.32
C VAL A 155 -15.03 5.23 -12.94
N LEU A 156 -15.43 4.43 -11.96
CA LEU A 156 -15.29 4.78 -10.55
C LEU A 156 -14.05 4.08 -10.02
N ASN A 157 -13.22 4.82 -9.29
CA ASN A 157 -12.13 4.24 -8.53
C ASN A 157 -12.50 4.29 -7.06
N LYS A 158 -12.89 3.16 -6.48
CA LYS A 158 -13.17 3.02 -5.05
C LYS A 158 -11.95 2.40 -4.37
N GLU A 159 -11.21 3.21 -3.63
CA GLU A 159 -10.09 2.74 -2.82
C GLU A 159 -10.51 2.70 -1.36
N GLY A 160 -10.43 1.52 -0.73
CA GLY A 160 -10.61 1.32 0.69
C GLY A 160 -9.27 1.00 1.36
N PHE A 161 -8.96 1.73 2.43
CA PHE A 161 -7.83 1.41 3.30
C PHE A 161 -8.28 0.42 4.37
N ILE A 162 -7.58 -0.70 4.55
CA ILE A 162 -7.86 -1.59 5.67
C ILE A 162 -7.36 -0.89 6.94
N THR A 163 -8.24 -0.75 7.94
CA THR A 163 -7.90 -0.02 9.17
C THR A 163 -6.73 -0.72 9.88
N PRO A 164 -5.57 -0.05 10.05
CA PRO A 164 -4.38 -0.68 10.59
C PRO A 164 -4.50 -1.07 12.06
N SER A 165 -5.40 -0.40 12.78
CA SER A 165 -5.68 -0.70 14.19
C SER A 165 -6.40 -2.03 14.38
N GLN A 166 -7.18 -2.50 13.41
CA GLN A 166 -8.08 -3.65 13.57
C GLN A 166 -8.93 -3.57 14.87
N GLY A 167 -9.25 -2.34 15.34
CA GLY A 167 -9.98 -2.11 16.59
C GLY A 167 -9.17 -2.32 17.87
N LYS A 168 -7.84 -2.42 17.79
CA LYS A 168 -6.93 -2.62 18.94
C LYS A 168 -6.11 -1.37 19.24
N ASP A 169 -5.77 -1.17 20.51
CA ASP A 169 -4.77 -0.19 20.94
C ASP A 169 -3.39 -0.82 20.94
N TYR A 170 -2.66 -0.71 19.82
CA TYR A 170 -1.34 -1.29 19.70
C TYR A 170 -0.30 -0.61 20.60
N SER A 171 -0.49 0.66 20.96
CA SER A 171 0.41 1.35 21.91
C SER A 171 0.34 0.68 23.29
N GLN A 172 -0.86 0.34 23.75
CA GLN A 172 -1.06 -0.42 24.98
C GLN A 172 -0.59 -1.88 24.86
N LEU A 173 -0.90 -2.55 23.73
CA LEU A 173 -0.54 -3.96 23.54
C LEU A 173 0.97 -4.20 23.53
N VAL A 174 1.74 -3.30 22.93
CA VAL A 174 3.22 -3.40 22.92
C VAL A 174 3.86 -2.74 24.15
N GLY A 175 3.06 -2.13 25.03
CA GLY A 175 3.52 -1.49 26.26
C GLY A 175 4.35 -0.22 26.04
N LEU A 176 4.08 0.53 24.97
CA LEU A 176 4.85 1.74 24.63
C LEU A 176 4.57 2.86 25.65
N PRO A 177 5.56 3.26 26.48
CA PRO A 177 5.34 4.28 27.50
C PRO A 177 5.04 5.64 26.88
N GLY A 178 3.94 6.28 27.29
CA GLY A 178 3.49 7.56 26.73
C GLY A 178 2.93 7.48 25.30
N GLY A 179 2.80 6.27 24.74
CA GLY A 179 2.13 6.05 23.47
C GLY A 179 0.62 6.25 23.61
N THR A 180 0.04 7.03 22.71
CA THR A 180 -1.41 7.22 22.62
C THR A 180 -1.87 6.90 21.21
N GLY A 181 -2.87 6.02 21.07
CA GLY A 181 -3.55 5.77 19.80
C GLY A 181 -3.51 4.32 19.35
N ASN A 182 -4.40 4.03 18.40
CA ASN A 182 -4.76 2.67 18.02
C ASN A 182 -3.85 2.05 16.94
N TYR A 183 -2.76 2.72 16.57
CA TYR A 183 -1.90 2.32 15.46
C TYR A 183 -0.66 1.59 15.93
N PHE A 184 -0.17 0.67 15.10
CA PHE A 184 1.12 0.03 15.34
C PHE A 184 2.24 1.09 15.31
N PRO A 185 3.22 1.05 16.23
CA PRO A 185 4.27 2.06 16.28
C PRO A 185 5.07 2.15 14.98
N GLY A 186 5.32 3.38 14.54
CA GLY A 186 6.17 3.66 13.39
C GLY A 186 7.65 3.46 13.71
N ILE A 187 8.30 2.54 13.01
CA ILE A 187 9.71 2.20 13.13
C ILE A 187 10.37 2.39 11.78
N ILE A 188 11.31 3.33 11.72
CA ILE A 188 12.10 3.59 10.53
C ILE A 188 13.40 2.79 10.64
N LEU A 189 13.53 1.76 9.82
CA LEU A 189 14.77 1.01 9.67
C LEU A 189 15.60 1.66 8.57
N ASN A 190 16.66 2.39 8.94
CA ASN A 190 17.61 2.94 7.98
C ASN A 190 18.57 1.82 7.51
N SER A 191 18.51 1.46 6.23
CA SER A 191 19.43 0.45 5.64
C SER A 191 20.87 0.99 5.55
N VAL A 192 21.84 0.11 5.80
CA VAL A 192 23.29 0.41 5.96
C VAL A 192 24.10 0.17 4.68
N THR A 193 23.47 -0.07 3.54
CA THR A 193 24.18 -0.29 2.27
C THR A 193 23.99 0.92 1.37
N GLY A 194 25.06 1.68 1.16
CA GLY A 194 25.10 3.00 0.54
C GLY A 194 24.71 3.10 -0.95
N ASN A 195 23.67 2.42 -1.41
CA ASN A 195 23.05 2.69 -2.71
C ASN A 195 21.55 2.34 -2.83
N GLU A 196 20.88 1.93 -1.75
CA GLU A 196 19.44 1.67 -1.81
C GLU A 196 18.77 2.33 -0.59
N SER A 197 18.09 3.46 -0.81
CA SER A 197 17.14 4.05 0.15
C SER A 197 15.91 3.15 0.30
N SER A 198 16.11 1.90 0.71
CA SER A 198 15.01 1.01 1.08
C SER A 198 14.64 1.31 2.52
N ARG A 199 13.82 2.33 2.71
CA ARG A 199 13.16 2.60 3.99
C ARG A 199 12.10 1.52 4.18
N VAL A 200 12.40 0.49 4.98
CA VAL A 200 11.34 -0.38 5.48
C VAL A 200 10.73 0.33 6.67
N ASN A 201 9.61 1.01 6.43
CA ASN A 201 8.79 1.58 7.50
C ASN A 201 7.90 0.45 8.05
N LEU A 202 8.09 0.09 9.31
CA LEU A 202 7.12 -0.71 10.06
C LEU A 202 6.16 0.28 10.73
N GLY A 203 4.86 0.00 10.78
CA GLY A 203 3.86 0.92 11.31
C GLY A 203 3.82 2.22 10.52
N ASP A 204 2.97 2.29 9.50
CA ASP A 204 2.89 3.50 8.70
C ASP A 204 1.76 4.44 9.16
N TYR A 205 2.02 5.74 9.00
CA TYR A 205 1.11 6.83 9.34
C TYR A 205 0.01 6.86 8.27
N VAL A 206 -1.07 6.13 8.50
CA VAL A 206 -2.30 6.36 7.73
C VAL A 206 -2.95 7.60 8.32
N ASP A 207 -3.15 8.63 7.49
CA ASP A 207 -3.94 9.79 7.87
C ASP A 207 -5.29 9.29 8.44
N PRO A 208 -5.63 9.61 9.70
CA PRO A 208 -6.87 9.16 10.32
C PRO A 208 -8.13 9.59 9.55
N ASN A 209 -8.04 10.60 8.69
CA ASN A 209 -9.12 11.06 7.81
C ASN A 209 -9.26 10.23 6.53
N ASN A 210 -8.31 9.33 6.24
CA ASN A 210 -8.30 8.47 5.06
C ASN A 210 -8.81 7.05 5.36
N ASN A 211 -9.42 6.85 6.53
CA ASN A 211 -10.08 5.61 6.91
C ASN A 211 -11.46 5.54 6.24
N GLY A 212 -11.52 5.10 4.97
CA GLY A 212 -12.80 4.94 4.28
C GLY A 212 -12.64 4.64 2.79
N PHE A 213 -13.75 4.26 2.14
CA PHE A 213 -13.83 4.15 0.68
C PHE A 213 -13.78 5.56 0.08
N ASN A 214 -12.65 5.94 -0.49
CA ASN A 214 -12.58 7.12 -1.33
C ASN A 214 -13.03 6.73 -2.74
N SER A 215 -14.24 7.16 -3.12
CA SER A 215 -14.66 7.10 -4.51
C SER A 215 -14.14 8.33 -5.26
N LYS A 216 -13.15 8.14 -6.13
CA LYS A 216 -12.75 9.15 -7.12
C LYS A 216 -13.41 8.78 -8.45
N ILE A 217 -14.10 9.73 -9.09
CA ILE A 217 -14.46 9.58 -10.50
C ILE A 217 -13.16 9.75 -11.26
N SER A 218 -12.62 8.67 -11.83
CA SER A 218 -11.32 8.76 -12.49
C SER A 218 -11.47 9.30 -13.90
N ASP A 219 -12.51 8.88 -14.65
CA ASP A 219 -12.68 9.29 -16.05
C ASP A 219 -14.16 9.22 -16.48
N ASN A 220 -14.63 10.31 -17.10
CA ASN A 220 -15.82 10.32 -17.94
C ASN A 220 -15.37 10.68 -19.36
N SER A 221 -15.63 9.80 -20.33
CA SER A 221 -15.27 10.06 -21.73
C SER A 221 -16.49 9.91 -22.64
N TYR A 222 -16.58 10.82 -23.60
CA TYR A 222 -17.57 10.80 -24.67
C TYR A 222 -16.83 10.57 -25.98
N TYR A 223 -17.35 9.66 -26.79
CA TYR A 223 -16.83 9.42 -28.13
C TYR A 223 -17.96 9.60 -29.13
N VAL A 224 -17.70 10.40 -30.16
CA VAL A 224 -18.59 10.59 -31.30
C VAL A 224 -17.79 10.26 -32.56
N SER A 225 -18.31 9.36 -33.38
CA SER A 225 -17.73 9.09 -34.70
C SER A 225 -18.82 9.03 -35.75
N ASP A 226 -18.48 9.54 -36.92
CA ASP A 226 -19.28 9.46 -38.13
C ASP A 226 -18.39 8.95 -39.27
N ALA A 227 -18.91 8.04 -40.08
CA ALA A 227 -18.27 7.57 -41.30
C ALA A 227 -19.33 7.46 -42.41
N SER A 228 -19.13 8.24 -43.48
CA SER A 228 -19.83 8.09 -44.75
C SER A 228 -18.87 7.55 -45.80
N ARG A 229 -19.19 6.41 -46.41
CA ARG A 229 -18.52 5.91 -47.62
C ARG A 229 -19.53 5.64 -48.71
#